data_AF-A0A9D8K7V2-F1
#
_entry.id   AF-A0A9D8K7V2-F1
#
_cell.length_a   1.000
_cell.length_b   1.000
_cell.length_c   1.000
_cell.angle_alpha   90.00
_cell.angle_beta   90.00
_cell.angle_gamma   90.00
#
_symmetry.space_group_name_H-M   'P 1'
#
loop_
_entity.id
_entity.type
_entity.pdbx_description
1 polymer ?
#
loop_
_entity_poly.entity_id
_entity_poly.type
_entity_poly.pdbx_seq_one_letter_code
_entity_poly.pdbx_strand_id
1 'polypeptide(L)'
;MTTSPPVSTNIVWHHSTVTRAARAHQRGHRSAILWFTGLSGAGKSTLANAVNSALFEQGLACYVLDGDNIRHGLCADLGFSDADRVQNIRRIGEVAKLFLDAGVVVLTAFVSPFQADRERARALVDPGDFIEIHCAADLEVCEERDTKGLYAKARAGQIKEFTGISSPYEA
;
A
#
# COMPACT_ATOMS: atom_id res chain seq x y z
N MET A 1 9.57 -16.91 -10.45
CA MET A 1 9.10 -15.61 -10.94
C MET A 1 10.29 -14.68 -11.00
N THR A 2 10.62 -14.18 -12.19
CA THR A 2 11.87 -13.48 -12.48
C THR A 2 11.74 -12.00 -12.11
N THR A 3 12.29 -11.60 -10.97
CA THR A 3 12.64 -10.19 -10.74
C THR A 3 13.74 -9.84 -11.73
N SER A 4 13.45 -8.98 -12.71
CA SER A 4 14.48 -8.49 -13.62
C SER A 4 15.61 -7.86 -12.79
N PRO A 5 16.88 -8.19 -13.07
CA PRO A 5 17.99 -7.61 -12.32
C PRO A 5 17.97 -6.08 -12.43
N PRO A 6 18.45 -5.36 -11.40
CA PRO A 6 18.48 -3.91 -11.42
C PRO A 6 19.25 -3.40 -12.63
N VAL A 7 18.68 -2.42 -13.34
CA VAL A 7 19.36 -1.74 -14.46
C VAL A 7 20.57 -0.95 -13.96
N SER A 8 20.52 -0.47 -12.71
CA SER A 8 21.63 0.20 -12.05
C SER A 8 22.82 -0.75 -11.87
N THR A 9 23.91 -0.46 -12.57
CA THR A 9 25.18 -1.18 -12.45
C THR A 9 26.06 -0.57 -11.35
N ASN A 10 27.06 -1.33 -10.87
CA ASN A 10 28.06 -0.88 -9.88
C ASN A 10 27.49 -0.54 -8.50
N ILE A 11 26.45 -1.24 -8.06
CA ILE A 11 25.89 -1.11 -6.72
C ILE A 11 26.28 -2.29 -5.84
N VAL A 12 26.58 -2.00 -4.58
CA VAL A 12 26.85 -3.01 -3.54
C VAL A 12 25.88 -2.75 -2.39
N TRP A 13 25.31 -3.81 -1.82
CA TRP A 13 24.44 -3.67 -0.67
C TRP A 13 25.25 -3.31 0.57
N HIS A 14 24.93 -2.18 1.20
CA HIS A 14 25.58 -1.76 2.44
C HIS A 14 24.81 -2.33 3.63
N HIS A 15 25.46 -3.23 4.39
CA HIS A 15 24.88 -3.79 5.61
C HIS A 15 24.97 -2.79 6.76
N SER A 16 23.84 -2.50 7.40
CA SER A 16 23.80 -1.68 8.62
C SER A 16 24.28 -2.45 9.83
N THR A 17 24.96 -1.78 10.76
CA THR A 17 25.34 -2.34 12.06
C THR A 17 24.13 -2.54 12.97
N VAL A 18 23.04 -1.78 12.78
CA VAL A 18 21.80 -1.90 13.54
C VAL A 18 20.79 -2.72 12.74
N THR A 19 20.54 -3.94 13.20
CA THR A 19 19.62 -4.87 12.54
C THR A 19 18.16 -4.59 12.91
N ARG A 20 17.22 -5.02 12.06
CA ARG A 20 15.78 -5.00 12.37
C ARG A 20 15.46 -5.72 13.69
N ALA A 21 16.13 -6.84 13.98
CA ALA A 21 15.97 -7.56 15.25
C ALA A 21 16.41 -6.73 16.46
N ALA A 22 17.53 -6.00 16.35
CA ALA A 22 17.98 -5.08 17.40
C ALA A 22 16.97 -3.94 17.62
N ARG A 23 16.40 -3.38 16.55
CA ARG A 23 15.32 -2.37 16.65
C ARG A 23 14.09 -2.95 17.34
N ALA A 24 13.69 -4.18 17.00
CA ALA A 24 12.55 -4.83 17.63
C ALA A 24 12.77 -5.08 19.13
N HIS A 25 13.97 -5.53 19.51
CA HIS A 25 14.35 -5.69 20.92
C HIS A 25 14.33 -4.36 21.67
N GLN A 26 14.88 -3.29 21.09
CA GLN A 26 14.89 -1.95 21.69
C GLN A 26 13.47 -1.38 21.87
N ARG A 27 12.58 -1.58 20.91
CA ARG A 27 11.21 -1.03 20.94
C ARG A 27 10.22 -1.89 21.72
N GLY A 28 10.56 -3.14 22.02
CA GLY A 28 9.65 -4.09 22.67
C GLY A 28 8.54 -4.62 21.75
N HIS A 29 8.60 -4.37 20.45
CA HIS A 29 7.62 -4.88 19.48
C HIS A 29 8.26 -5.19 18.12
N ARG A 30 7.62 -6.06 17.34
CA ARG A 30 8.00 -6.34 15.94
C ARG A 30 7.37 -5.32 14.99
N SER A 31 7.97 -5.14 13.82
CA SER A 31 7.39 -4.43 12.69
C SER A 31 6.65 -5.38 11.75
N ALA A 32 5.64 -4.87 11.06
CA ALA A 32 4.87 -5.57 10.04
C ALA A 32 4.34 -4.57 8.99
N ILE A 33 4.01 -5.06 7.81
CA ILE A 33 3.27 -4.34 6.76
C ILE A 33 1.81 -4.78 6.85
N LEU A 34 0.92 -3.84 7.16
CA LEU A 34 -0.53 -4.01 7.06
C LEU A 34 -1.00 -3.45 5.74
N TRP A 35 -1.28 -4.33 4.78
CA TRP A 35 -1.61 -3.96 3.41
C TRP A 35 -3.11 -3.95 3.17
N PHE A 36 -3.75 -2.78 3.28
CA PHE A 36 -5.18 -2.63 3.00
C PHE A 36 -5.41 -2.50 1.48
N THR A 37 -6.26 -3.37 0.95
CA THR A 37 -6.69 -3.41 -0.46
C THR A 37 -8.22 -3.42 -0.55
N GLY A 38 -8.78 -2.91 -1.65
CA GLY A 38 -10.24 -2.82 -1.82
C GLY A 38 -10.65 -1.67 -2.73
N LEU A 39 -11.92 -1.65 -3.12
CA LEU A 39 -12.51 -0.60 -3.98
C LEU A 39 -12.37 0.80 -3.38
N SER A 40 -12.44 1.84 -4.22
CA SER A 40 -12.60 3.23 -3.74
C SER A 40 -13.84 3.30 -2.84
N GLY A 41 -13.82 4.07 -1.74
CA GLY A 41 -14.97 4.12 -0.83
C GLY A 41 -15.19 2.88 0.07
N ALA A 42 -14.39 1.81 -0.07
CA ALA A 42 -14.51 0.61 0.77
C ALA A 42 -14.09 0.79 2.24
N GLY A 43 -13.48 1.94 2.60
CA GLY A 43 -13.11 2.28 3.98
C GLY A 43 -11.65 2.03 4.35
N LYS A 44 -10.75 1.75 3.38
CA LYS A 44 -9.31 1.51 3.61
C LYS A 44 -8.64 2.58 4.46
N SER A 45 -8.71 3.85 4.06
CA SER A 45 -8.06 4.94 4.78
C SER A 45 -8.68 5.16 6.17
N THR A 46 -10.00 4.94 6.32
CA THR A 46 -10.68 5.01 7.62
C THR A 46 -10.16 3.94 8.58
N LEU A 47 -10.11 2.68 8.12
CA LEU A 47 -9.60 1.57 8.92
C LEU A 47 -8.11 1.72 9.22
N ALA A 48 -7.29 2.08 8.23
CA ALA A 48 -5.85 2.28 8.43
C ALA A 48 -5.58 3.38 9.47
N ASN A 49 -6.31 4.50 9.44
CA ASN A 49 -6.16 5.54 10.46
C ASN A 49 -6.63 5.10 11.85
N ALA A 50 -7.75 4.38 11.95
CA ALA A 50 -8.24 3.86 13.22
C ALA A 50 -7.25 2.86 13.86
N VAL A 51 -6.73 1.92 13.06
CA VAL A 51 -5.70 0.97 13.52
C VAL A 51 -4.42 1.71 13.89
N ASN A 52 -4.00 2.70 13.11
CA ASN A 52 -2.83 3.52 13.44
C ASN A 52 -2.99 4.24 14.80
N SER A 53 -4.16 4.81 15.08
CA SER A 53 -4.45 5.44 16.38
C SER A 53 -4.33 4.43 17.53
N ALA A 54 -4.94 3.26 17.39
CA ALA A 54 -4.92 2.22 18.41
C ALA A 54 -3.51 1.66 18.67
N LEU A 55 -2.67 1.55 17.63
CA LEU A 55 -1.27 1.14 17.76
C LEU A 55 -0.43 2.23 18.45
N PHE A 56 -0.65 3.49 18.06
CA PHE A 56 0.03 4.63 18.65
C PHE A 56 -0.27 4.78 20.15
N GLU A 57 -1.53 4.61 20.55
CA GLU A 57 -1.96 4.62 21.96
C GLU A 57 -1.28 3.52 22.80
N GLN A 58 -0.91 2.41 22.17
CA GLN A 58 -0.16 1.32 22.80
C GLN A 58 1.36 1.56 22.81
N GLY A 59 1.83 2.69 22.29
CA GLY A 59 3.25 3.06 22.23
C GLY A 59 4.02 2.37 21.10
N LEU A 60 3.34 1.78 20.11
CA LEU A 60 4.00 1.14 18.97
C LEU A 60 4.42 2.20 17.95
N ALA A 61 5.62 2.03 17.37
CA ALA A 61 6.04 2.83 16.24
C ALA A 61 5.24 2.41 14.99
N CYS A 62 4.36 3.29 14.50
CA CYS A 62 3.51 3.04 13.34
C CYS A 62 3.44 4.24 12.38
N TYR A 63 3.10 3.98 11.11
CA TYR A 63 2.96 5.03 10.10
C TYR A 63 2.01 4.61 8.96
N VAL A 64 1.21 5.56 8.45
CA VAL A 64 0.28 5.33 7.34
C VAL A 64 0.84 5.85 6.01
N LEU A 65 0.89 4.99 5.00
CA LEU A 65 1.10 5.35 3.60
C LEU A 65 -0.25 5.36 2.88
N ASP A 66 -0.80 6.53 2.63
CA ASP A 66 -2.07 6.70 1.91
C ASP A 66 -1.83 7.00 0.42
N GLY A 67 -2.71 6.46 -0.43
CA GLY A 67 -2.62 6.59 -1.88
C GLY A 67 -2.67 8.02 -2.40
N ASP A 68 -3.47 8.88 -1.79
CA ASP A 68 -3.56 10.29 -2.22
C ASP A 68 -2.30 11.05 -1.78
N ASN A 69 -1.86 10.86 -0.53
CA ASN A 69 -0.69 11.54 0.03
C ASN A 69 0.59 11.23 -0.76
N ILE A 70 0.80 9.96 -1.11
CA ILE A 70 1.99 9.55 -1.85
C ILE A 70 2.01 10.14 -3.27
N ARG A 71 0.83 10.30 -3.89
CA ARG A 71 0.67 10.90 -5.22
C ARG A 71 0.93 12.40 -5.23
N HIS A 72 0.99 13.07 -4.09
CA HIS A 72 1.45 14.46 -4.00
C HIS A 72 2.98 14.61 -3.99
N GLY A 73 3.73 13.53 -3.79
CA GLY A 73 5.20 13.55 -3.67
C GLY A 73 5.87 12.43 -4.45
N LEU A 74 6.17 11.32 -3.77
CA LEU A 74 6.93 10.18 -4.32
C LEU A 74 6.39 9.64 -5.65
N CYS A 75 5.07 9.70 -5.87
CA CYS A 75 4.41 9.23 -7.08
C CYS A 75 3.68 10.35 -7.85
N ALA A 76 4.12 11.60 -7.72
CA ALA A 76 3.51 12.75 -8.41
C ALA A 76 3.67 12.71 -9.94
N ASP A 77 4.63 11.93 -10.44
CA ASP A 77 4.85 11.70 -11.86
C ASP A 77 3.95 10.61 -12.47
N LEU A 78 3.16 9.90 -11.66
CA LEU A 78 2.36 8.75 -12.10
C LEU A 78 0.89 9.11 -12.27
N GLY A 79 0.33 8.75 -13.43
CA GLY A 79 -1.10 8.82 -13.72
C GLY A 79 -1.90 7.65 -13.11
N PHE A 80 -3.00 7.30 -13.79
CA PHE A 80 -3.92 6.23 -13.39
C PHE A 80 -4.07 5.12 -14.43
N SER A 81 -3.20 5.10 -15.44
CA SER A 81 -3.08 3.98 -16.37
C SER A 81 -2.67 2.70 -15.64
N ASP A 82 -2.90 1.54 -16.24
CA ASP A 82 -2.48 0.27 -15.64
C ASP A 82 -0.97 0.21 -15.38
N ALA A 83 -0.15 0.72 -16.31
CA ALA A 83 1.30 0.80 -16.13
C ALA A 83 1.70 1.72 -14.97
N ASP A 84 1.04 2.87 -14.82
CA ASP A 84 1.29 3.79 -13.70
C ASP A 84 0.84 3.19 -12.37
N ARG A 85 -0.27 2.44 -12.35
CA ARG A 85 -0.74 1.72 -11.16
C ARG A 85 0.25 0.65 -10.73
N VAL A 86 0.75 -0.14 -11.68
CA VAL A 86 1.81 -1.14 -11.47
C VAL A 86 3.05 -0.49 -10.86
N GLN A 87 3.51 0.63 -11.42
CA GLN A 87 4.69 1.33 -10.93
C GLN A 87 4.46 1.98 -9.56
N ASN A 88 3.26 2.53 -9.32
CA ASN A 88 2.86 3.09 -8.03
C ASN A 88 2.91 2.02 -6.94
N ILE A 89 2.28 0.86 -7.16
CA ILE A 89 2.32 -0.24 -6.19
C ILE A 89 3.74 -0.78 -6.00
N ARG A 90 4.55 -0.88 -7.06
CA ARG A 90 5.96 -1.26 -6.94
C ARG A 90 6.74 -0.32 -6.03
N ARG A 91 6.61 1.01 -6.22
CA ARG A 91 7.28 2.01 -5.36
C ARG A 91 6.84 1.89 -3.91
N ILE A 92 5.54 1.69 -3.67
CA ILE A 92 4.99 1.55 -2.33
C ILE A 92 5.44 0.27 -1.64
N GLY A 93 5.53 -0.85 -2.35
CA GLY A 93 6.09 -2.09 -1.81
C GLY A 93 7.51 -1.90 -1.28
N GLU A 94 8.37 -1.23 -2.05
CA GLU A 94 9.75 -0.94 -1.62
C GLU A 94 9.80 0.03 -0.43
N VAL A 95 8.97 1.08 -0.42
CA VAL A 95 8.91 2.01 0.73
C VAL A 95 8.39 1.32 1.97
N ALA A 96 7.34 0.50 1.87
CA ALA A 96 6.81 -0.27 2.98
C ALA A 96 7.87 -1.22 3.56
N LYS A 97 8.68 -1.85 2.70
CA LYS A 97 9.83 -2.65 3.12
C LYS A 97 10.88 -1.82 3.90
N LEU A 98 11.15 -0.59 3.49
CA LEU A 98 12.06 0.29 4.23
C LEU A 98 11.53 0.64 5.63
N PHE A 99 10.22 0.91 5.77
CA PHE A 99 9.60 1.13 7.08
C PHE A 99 9.62 -0.13 7.95
N LEU A 100 9.36 -1.29 7.35
CA LEU A 100 9.45 -2.59 8.01
C LEU A 100 10.87 -2.80 8.58
N ASP A 101 11.91 -2.58 7.78
CA ASP A 101 13.31 -2.69 8.21
C ASP A 101 13.68 -1.67 9.30
N ALA A 102 13.12 -0.47 9.23
CA ALA A 102 13.24 0.56 10.26
C ALA A 102 12.49 0.23 11.57
N GLY A 103 11.84 -0.93 11.66
CA GLY A 103 11.14 -1.39 12.87
C GLY A 103 9.76 -0.76 13.07
N VAL A 104 9.15 -0.20 12.02
CA VAL A 104 7.84 0.47 12.08
C VAL A 104 6.73 -0.46 11.58
N VAL A 105 5.59 -0.47 12.26
CA VAL A 105 4.37 -1.08 11.73
C VAL A 105 3.79 -0.13 10.67
N VAL A 106 3.94 -0.47 9.39
CA VAL A 106 3.50 0.39 8.29
C VAL A 106 2.15 -0.07 7.79
N LEU A 107 1.21 0.86 7.65
CA LEU A 107 -0.14 0.62 7.17
C LEU A 107 -0.28 1.27 5.79
N THR A 108 -0.59 0.48 4.76
CA THR A 108 -0.74 1.00 3.39
C THR A 108 -2.22 1.00 3.01
N ALA A 109 -2.76 2.14 2.57
CA ALA A 109 -4.17 2.28 2.17
C ALA A 109 -4.28 2.57 0.66
N PHE A 110 -4.11 1.54 -0.18
CA PHE A 110 -4.13 1.66 -1.64
C PHE A 110 -5.25 0.82 -2.23
N VAL A 111 -5.77 1.20 -3.40
CA VAL A 111 -6.71 0.32 -4.12
C VAL A 111 -6.01 -0.99 -4.49
N SER A 112 -4.77 -0.92 -4.99
CA SER A 112 -3.95 -2.08 -5.38
C SER A 112 -4.75 -3.18 -6.11
N PRO A 113 -5.40 -2.83 -7.25
CA PRO A 113 -6.45 -3.66 -7.83
C PRO A 113 -5.95 -4.98 -8.42
N PHE A 114 -4.68 -5.08 -8.79
CA PHE A 114 -4.11 -6.26 -9.43
C PHE A 114 -3.47 -7.19 -8.40
N GLN A 115 -3.90 -8.44 -8.35
CA GLN A 115 -3.39 -9.45 -7.44
C GLN A 115 -1.88 -9.66 -7.64
N ALA A 116 -1.44 -9.72 -8.90
CA ALA A 116 -0.03 -9.89 -9.24
C ALA A 116 0.86 -8.77 -8.64
N ASP A 117 0.34 -7.56 -8.47
CA ASP A 117 1.09 -6.45 -7.89
C ASP A 117 1.21 -6.60 -6.36
N ARG A 118 0.13 -7.06 -5.71
CA ARG A 118 0.11 -7.35 -4.27
C ARG A 118 1.03 -8.53 -3.93
N GLU A 119 1.02 -9.58 -4.76
CA GLU A 119 1.93 -10.72 -4.64
C GLU A 119 3.39 -10.30 -4.80
N ARG A 120 3.71 -9.43 -5.76
CA ARG A 120 5.07 -8.89 -5.91
C ARG A 120 5.48 -8.10 -4.68
N ALA A 121 4.62 -7.25 -4.12
CA ALA A 121 4.91 -6.51 -2.89
C ALA A 121 5.13 -7.44 -1.69
N ARG A 122 4.28 -8.48 -1.54
CA ARG A 122 4.41 -9.53 -0.52
C ARG A 122 5.75 -10.27 -0.63
N ALA A 123 6.20 -10.57 -1.85
CA ALA A 123 7.45 -11.28 -2.09
C ALA A 123 8.73 -10.47 -1.80
N LEU A 124 8.61 -9.16 -1.50
CA LEU A 124 9.77 -8.31 -1.15
C LEU A 124 10.31 -8.56 0.27
N VAL A 125 9.53 -9.24 1.12
CA VAL A 125 9.76 -9.38 2.57
C VAL A 125 9.57 -10.83 3.01
N ASP A 126 10.00 -11.14 4.24
CA ASP A 126 9.93 -12.50 4.77
C ASP A 126 8.47 -12.93 5.05
N PRO A 127 8.18 -14.25 4.97
CA PRO A 127 6.87 -14.78 5.34
C PRO A 127 6.44 -14.34 6.74
N GLY A 128 5.20 -13.83 6.84
CA GLY A 128 4.62 -13.34 8.10
C GLY A 128 4.82 -11.84 8.36
N ASP A 129 5.65 -11.15 7.59
CA ASP A 129 5.81 -9.69 7.72
C ASP A 129 4.80 -8.88 6.90
N PHE A 130 4.12 -9.53 5.95
CA PHE A 130 3.12 -8.92 5.08
C PHE A 130 1.74 -9.49 5.39
N ILE A 131 0.87 -8.65 5.96
CA ILE A 131 -0.50 -8.98 6.33
C ILE A 131 -1.43 -8.23 5.39
N GLU A 132 -2.04 -8.95 4.46
CA GLU A 132 -3.00 -8.37 3.51
C GLU A 132 -4.40 -8.34 4.10
N ILE A 133 -5.06 -7.20 3.98
CA ILE A 133 -6.36 -6.91 4.58
C ILE A 133 -7.30 -6.44 3.47
N HIS A 134 -8.22 -7.30 3.06
CA HIS A 134 -9.22 -6.95 2.06
C HIS A 134 -10.38 -6.21 2.72
N CYS A 135 -10.55 -4.93 2.38
CA CYS A 135 -11.74 -4.15 2.70
C CYS A 135 -12.86 -4.50 1.72
N ALA A 136 -13.56 -5.60 2.01
CA ALA A 136 -14.61 -6.16 1.17
C ALA A 136 -15.94 -5.41 1.36
N ALA A 137 -16.10 -4.29 0.67
CA ALA A 137 -17.40 -3.62 0.52
C ALA A 137 -17.88 -3.79 -0.92
N ASP A 138 -19.18 -4.05 -1.08
CA ASP A 138 -19.79 -4.20 -2.40
C ASP A 138 -19.66 -2.89 -3.21
N LEU A 139 -19.57 -3.03 -4.53
CA LEU A 139 -19.45 -1.89 -5.45
C LEU A 139 -20.61 -0.90 -5.26
N GLU A 140 -21.84 -1.39 -5.14
CA GLU A 140 -23.04 -0.57 -4.95
C GLU A 140 -22.95 0.27 -3.67
N VAL A 141 -22.45 -0.32 -2.57
CA VAL A 141 -22.24 0.40 -1.29
C VAL A 141 -21.12 1.43 -1.44
N CYS A 142 -20.06 1.11 -2.18
CA CYS A 142 -18.98 2.06 -2.46
C CYS A 142 -19.46 3.24 -3.33
N GLU A 143 -20.34 2.97 -4.30
CA GLU A 143 -21.00 3.98 -5.14
C GLU A 143 -22.00 4.83 -4.35
N GLU A 144 -22.76 4.25 -3.44
CA GLU A 144 -23.67 5.00 -2.56
C GLU A 144 -22.89 5.99 -1.67
N ARG A 145 -21.74 5.55 -1.14
CA ARG A 145 -20.90 6.40 -0.29
C ARG A 145 -20.28 7.57 -1.03
N ASP A 146 -19.86 7.34 -2.28
CA ASP A 146 -19.09 8.23 -3.18
C ASP A 146 -18.43 9.45 -2.52
N THR A 147 -17.58 9.21 -1.51
CA THR A 147 -17.13 10.25 -0.56
C THR A 147 -16.31 11.36 -1.21
N LYS A 148 -15.84 11.12 -2.44
CA LYS A 148 -15.01 12.04 -3.25
C LYS A 148 -15.69 12.44 -4.56
N GLY A 149 -16.92 12.00 -4.82
CA GLY A 149 -17.62 12.23 -6.09
C GLY A 149 -16.96 11.55 -7.30
N LEU A 150 -16.15 10.50 -7.08
CA LEU A 150 -15.36 9.83 -8.12
C LEU A 150 -16.20 8.82 -8.89
N TYR A 151 -17.12 8.13 -8.22
CA TYR A 151 -18.01 7.18 -8.87
C TYR A 151 -18.97 7.89 -9.81
N ALA A 152 -19.59 8.99 -9.38
CA ALA A 152 -20.45 9.82 -10.24
C ALA A 152 -19.71 10.31 -11.49
N LYS A 153 -18.47 10.79 -11.33
CA LYS A 153 -17.62 11.24 -12.46
C LYS A 153 -17.24 10.09 -13.39
N ALA A 154 -16.94 8.90 -12.85
CA ALA A 154 -16.64 7.71 -13.63
C ALA A 154 -17.85 7.24 -14.44
N ARG A 155 -19.05 7.19 -13.83
CA ARG A 155 -20.31 6.88 -14.50
C ARG A 155 -20.67 7.89 -15.59
N ALA A 156 -20.33 9.16 -15.41
CA ALA A 156 -20.47 10.21 -16.41
C ALA A 156 -19.37 10.19 -17.51
N GLY A 157 -18.43 9.24 -17.48
CA GLY A 157 -17.35 9.12 -18.46
C GLY A 157 -16.23 10.16 -18.34
N GLN A 158 -16.22 10.94 -17.26
CA GLN A 158 -15.24 12.00 -17.02
C GLN A 158 -13.91 11.46 -16.46
N ILE A 159 -13.97 10.31 -15.78
CA ILE A 159 -12.79 9.57 -15.32
C ILE A 159 -12.73 8.25 -16.08
N LYS A 160 -11.68 8.08 -16.87
CA LYS A 160 -11.38 6.83 -17.57
C LYS A 160 -10.67 5.85 -16.63
N GLU A 161 -10.79 4.56 -16.92
CA GLU A 161 -10.06 3.48 -16.22
C GLU A 161 -10.27 3.48 -14.69
N PHE A 162 -11.51 3.73 -14.26
CA PHE A 162 -11.85 3.77 -12.84
C PHE A 162 -12.11 2.35 -12.33
N THR A 163 -11.41 1.97 -11.26
CA THR A 163 -11.47 0.63 -10.68
C THR A 163 -12.89 0.30 -10.19
N GLY A 164 -13.41 -0.85 -10.60
CA GLY A 164 -14.77 -1.31 -10.31
C GLY A 164 -15.83 -0.83 -11.32
N ILE A 165 -15.49 0.13 -12.20
CA ILE A 165 -16.42 0.64 -13.22
C ILE A 165 -15.92 0.32 -14.64
N SER A 166 -14.73 0.82 -14.98
CA SER A 166 -14.11 0.67 -16.32
C SER A 166 -12.73 0.03 -16.29
N SER A 167 -12.26 -0.37 -15.10
CA SER A 167 -11.03 -1.15 -14.86
C SER A 167 -11.32 -2.20 -13.76
N PRO A 168 -10.75 -3.42 -13.82
CA PRO A 168 -11.07 -4.49 -12.88
C PRO A 168 -10.49 -4.28 -11.48
N TYR A 169 -11.07 -4.99 -10.51
CA TYR A 169 -10.49 -5.23 -9.19
C TYR A 169 -10.42 -6.74 -8.97
N GLU A 170 -9.23 -7.24 -8.70
CA GLU A 170 -8.96 -8.65 -8.41
C GLU A 170 -8.84 -8.79 -6.90
N ALA A 171 -9.80 -9.46 -6.26
CA ALA A 171 -9.81 -9.69 -4.81
C ALA A 171 -8.73 -10.70 -4.39
#